data_AF-A0A2V2ZTU6-F1
#
_entry.id   AF-A0A2V2ZTU6-F1
#
_cell.length_a   1.000
_cell.length_b   1.000
_cell.length_c   1.000
_cell.angle_alpha   90.00
_cell.angle_beta   90.00
_cell.angle_gamma   90.00
#
_symmetry.space_group_name_H-M   'P 1'
#
loop_
_entity.id
_entity.type
_entity.pdbx_description
1 polymer ?
#
loop_
_entity_poly.entity_id
_entity_poly.type
_entity_poly.pdbx_seq_one_letter_code
_entity_poly.pdbx_strand_id
1 'polypeptide(L)'
;MKKKLLVLGGLIISLQVFSQVGINTPDPQASLDVVGKPTSTNVFDGIIAPRITGAQLRAKTYTQKQQGALVYVTAADTAPGGQTAEVTSTGYFYFDSKLNRWQKLNSGTIAVGDPTTDAFIDDPANTMVKLGASSTGTARSSNTDFVIKDNGKVGIGTQLPEAGLHIKENGNTDSNQLKVQSTNSSPLINLERTGTNNLSAGAELGKLSFNGKISGANFPLAGIKANYWGNGATNSSSLTFSTSDRPAVLINENGSMGIGRIDTNYAMSPTQKLDVDGNVRFRDVPSSTMNSTDMLMALDANGVAKKVDLKVPASVLVATRTGPSAKPGDGSAAIMWFENTHLSDNTYLTRVDNGTFKAVKTGLYTISITAHFDQVPEGTEAESPYRGVTVGVKTTTNKLTQHYGSNYMGNGYTNITAVFILNAGEQFYAYSQCNKGGTYRQMEATMSVVCTPL
;
A
#
# COMPACT_ATOMS: atom_id res chain seq x y z
N MET A 1 -128.12 -37.77 -23.84
CA MET A 1 -127.55 -38.05 -22.50
C MET A 1 -126.05 -37.76 -22.53
N LYS A 2 -125.54 -37.01 -21.56
CA LYS A 2 -124.12 -36.64 -21.39
C LYS A 2 -123.30 -37.84 -20.87
N LYS A 3 -122.02 -38.01 -21.28
CA LYS A 3 -120.87 -38.44 -20.44
C LYS A 3 -119.55 -38.67 -21.22
N LYS A 4 -118.56 -37.82 -20.89
CA LYS A 4 -117.14 -38.07 -20.57
C LYS A 4 -116.38 -39.26 -21.22
N LEU A 5 -115.43 -38.96 -22.10
CA LEU A 5 -114.12 -39.63 -22.33
C LEU A 5 -113.25 -38.53 -22.99
N LEU A 6 -112.05 -38.14 -22.56
CA LEU A 6 -111.00 -38.77 -21.77
C LEU A 6 -110.12 -37.66 -21.17
N VAL A 7 -109.95 -37.73 -19.86
CA VAL A 7 -108.90 -37.08 -19.09
C VAL A 7 -107.61 -37.87 -19.35
N LEU A 8 -107.06 -37.70 -20.55
CA LEU A 8 -105.76 -38.26 -20.96
C LEU A 8 -104.88 -37.17 -21.60
N GLY A 9 -105.11 -35.91 -21.20
CA GLY A 9 -104.26 -34.76 -21.51
C GLY A 9 -103.44 -34.31 -20.30
N GLY A 10 -103.38 -35.11 -19.24
CA GLY A 10 -102.29 -35.00 -18.27
C GLY A 10 -101.04 -35.57 -18.94
N LEU A 11 -99.94 -34.81 -18.89
CA LEU A 11 -98.58 -35.22 -19.26
C LEU A 11 -98.13 -34.94 -20.70
N ILE A 12 -98.21 -33.70 -21.18
CA ILE A 12 -97.26 -33.20 -22.19
C ILE A 12 -96.44 -32.05 -21.58
N ILE A 13 -95.49 -32.48 -20.76
CA ILE A 13 -94.10 -32.03 -20.73
C ILE A 13 -93.89 -30.51 -20.89
N SER A 14 -93.78 -29.81 -19.75
CA SER A 14 -93.02 -28.58 -19.66
C SER A 14 -91.52 -28.90 -19.83
N LEU A 15 -91.05 -29.08 -21.07
CA LEU A 15 -89.63 -29.00 -21.34
C LEU A 15 -89.24 -27.54 -21.13
N GLN A 16 -88.44 -27.27 -20.11
CA GLN A 16 -87.69 -26.02 -20.09
C GLN A 16 -86.70 -26.10 -21.24
N VAL A 17 -87.09 -25.57 -22.39
CA VAL A 17 -86.16 -25.39 -23.51
C VAL A 17 -85.26 -24.24 -23.09
N PHE A 18 -84.02 -24.56 -22.79
CA PHE A 18 -83.02 -23.55 -22.47
C PHE A 18 -82.78 -22.66 -23.70
N SER A 19 -82.58 -21.36 -23.47
CA SER A 19 -82.38 -20.36 -24.53
C SER A 19 -80.96 -20.36 -25.12
N GLN A 20 -80.17 -21.43 -24.92
CA GLN A 20 -78.83 -21.53 -25.51
C GLN A 20 -78.91 -21.90 -26.99
N VAL A 21 -78.01 -21.31 -27.78
CA VAL A 21 -77.82 -21.64 -29.20
C VAL A 21 -76.54 -22.46 -29.35
N GLY A 22 -76.69 -23.74 -29.66
CA GLY A 22 -75.58 -24.60 -30.07
C GLY A 22 -75.43 -24.61 -31.59
N ILE A 23 -74.23 -24.32 -32.10
CA ILE A 23 -73.84 -24.52 -33.49
C ILE A 23 -72.82 -25.65 -33.52
N ASN A 24 -73.14 -26.71 -34.26
CA ASN A 24 -72.36 -27.96 -34.33
C ASN A 24 -72.18 -28.71 -32.99
N THR A 25 -72.97 -28.40 -31.95
CA THR A 25 -73.04 -29.17 -30.69
C THR A 25 -74.49 -29.38 -30.25
N PRO A 26 -74.88 -30.59 -29.83
CA PRO A 26 -76.21 -30.85 -29.26
C PRO A 26 -76.29 -30.47 -27.76
N ASP A 27 -75.17 -30.19 -27.11
CA ASP A 27 -75.06 -29.86 -25.69
C ASP A 27 -74.27 -28.54 -25.53
N PRO A 28 -74.90 -27.38 -25.74
CA PRO A 28 -74.22 -26.09 -25.70
C PRO A 28 -73.82 -25.70 -24.27
N GLN A 29 -72.54 -25.37 -24.07
CA GLN A 29 -71.99 -25.02 -22.75
C GLN A 29 -72.03 -23.51 -22.44
N ALA A 30 -72.52 -22.69 -23.37
CA ALA A 30 -72.68 -21.25 -23.21
C ALA A 30 -73.97 -20.78 -23.91
N SER A 31 -74.36 -19.51 -23.69
CA SER A 31 -75.53 -18.92 -24.38
C SER A 31 -75.42 -19.00 -25.91
N LEU A 32 -74.19 -18.92 -26.44
CA LEU A 32 -73.85 -19.29 -27.81
C LEU A 32 -72.59 -20.17 -27.75
N ASP A 33 -72.71 -21.44 -28.14
CA ASP A 33 -71.60 -22.38 -28.22
C ASP A 33 -71.40 -22.78 -29.68
N VAL A 34 -70.19 -22.52 -30.21
CA VAL A 34 -69.84 -22.78 -31.61
C VAL A 34 -68.67 -23.75 -31.63
N VAL A 35 -68.97 -25.02 -31.83
CA VAL A 35 -67.96 -26.08 -31.90
C VAL A 35 -67.45 -26.20 -33.34
N GLY A 36 -66.13 -26.08 -33.51
CA GLY A 36 -65.48 -26.23 -34.81
C GLY A 36 -65.42 -27.69 -35.30
N LYS A 37 -65.09 -27.87 -36.58
CA LYS A 37 -64.79 -29.17 -37.20
C LYS A 37 -63.35 -29.17 -37.72
N PRO A 38 -62.34 -29.24 -36.83
CA PRO A 38 -60.94 -28.93 -37.14
C PRO A 38 -60.29 -29.85 -38.18
N THR A 39 -60.85 -31.03 -38.43
CA THR A 39 -60.34 -32.01 -39.40
C THR A 39 -61.00 -31.91 -40.77
N SER A 40 -62.06 -31.10 -40.93
CA SER A 40 -62.77 -30.92 -42.19
C SER A 40 -62.30 -29.67 -42.91
N THR A 41 -61.54 -29.82 -43.99
CA THR A 41 -60.95 -28.70 -44.75
C THR A 41 -61.98 -27.82 -45.49
N ASN A 42 -63.24 -28.28 -45.60
CA ASN A 42 -64.34 -27.54 -46.21
C ASN A 42 -65.28 -26.90 -45.18
N VAL A 43 -64.93 -26.96 -43.88
CA VAL A 43 -65.64 -26.26 -42.80
C VAL A 43 -64.70 -25.23 -42.21
N PHE A 44 -65.03 -23.96 -42.38
CA PHE A 44 -64.24 -22.85 -41.87
C PHE A 44 -64.73 -22.49 -40.47
N ASP A 45 -63.95 -22.86 -39.46
CA ASP A 45 -64.29 -22.63 -38.06
C ASP A 45 -64.12 -21.15 -37.69
N GLY A 46 -65.13 -20.56 -37.04
CA GLY A 46 -65.04 -19.21 -36.50
C GLY A 46 -66.40 -18.53 -36.33
N ILE A 47 -66.37 -17.36 -35.69
CA ILE A 47 -67.51 -16.45 -35.58
C ILE A 47 -67.13 -15.15 -36.29
N ILE A 48 -67.86 -14.81 -37.35
CA ILE A 48 -67.67 -13.53 -38.05
C ILE A 48 -68.62 -12.51 -37.42
N ALA A 49 -68.06 -11.52 -36.71
CA ALA A 49 -68.84 -10.41 -36.18
C ALA A 49 -69.46 -9.57 -37.32
N PRO A 50 -70.55 -8.81 -37.05
CA PRO A 50 -71.10 -7.87 -38.02
C PRO A 50 -70.03 -6.94 -38.59
N ARG A 51 -69.97 -6.88 -39.92
CA ARG A 51 -69.01 -6.04 -40.67
C ARG A 51 -69.63 -4.67 -40.91
N ILE A 52 -68.89 -3.61 -40.59
CA ILE A 52 -69.37 -2.24 -40.71
C ILE A 52 -68.20 -1.30 -41.00
N THR A 53 -68.39 -0.24 -41.79
CA THR A 53 -67.34 0.80 -41.94
C THR A 53 -67.37 1.75 -40.74
N GLY A 54 -66.26 2.44 -40.44
CA GLY A 54 -66.22 3.42 -39.36
C GLY A 54 -67.26 4.54 -39.52
N ALA A 55 -67.48 5.01 -40.75
CA ALA A 55 -68.52 6.01 -41.05
C ALA A 55 -69.94 5.50 -40.76
N GLN A 56 -70.24 4.24 -41.11
CA GLN A 56 -71.52 3.61 -40.78
C GLN A 56 -71.69 3.36 -39.29
N LEU A 57 -70.59 3.08 -38.59
CA LEU A 57 -70.59 2.89 -37.14
C LEU A 57 -70.86 4.21 -36.41
N ARG A 58 -70.27 5.31 -36.88
CA ARG A 58 -70.50 6.67 -36.35
C ARG A 58 -71.94 7.14 -36.50
N ALA A 59 -72.62 6.70 -37.56
CA ALA A 59 -74.04 7.01 -37.79
C ALA A 59 -75.00 6.32 -36.79
N LYS A 60 -74.50 5.46 -35.89
CA LYS A 60 -75.27 4.74 -34.88
C LYS A 60 -74.89 5.21 -33.48
N THR A 61 -75.86 5.16 -32.57
CA THR A 61 -75.64 5.46 -31.15
C THR A 61 -75.83 4.19 -30.33
N TYR A 62 -74.76 3.76 -29.68
CA TYR A 62 -74.76 2.61 -28.78
C TYR A 62 -74.97 3.09 -27.34
N THR A 63 -75.65 2.30 -26.52
CA THR A 63 -75.93 2.63 -25.12
C THR A 63 -75.40 1.54 -24.20
N GLN A 64 -75.60 1.68 -22.90
CA GLN A 64 -75.23 0.64 -21.92
C GLN A 64 -75.81 -0.75 -22.26
N LYS A 65 -76.97 -0.81 -22.94
CA LYS A 65 -77.59 -2.07 -23.38
C LYS A 65 -76.76 -2.85 -24.41
N GLN A 66 -75.79 -2.20 -25.06
CA GLN A 66 -74.89 -2.82 -26.04
C GLN A 66 -73.44 -2.92 -25.53
N GLN A 67 -73.21 -2.84 -24.21
CA GLN A 67 -71.89 -3.11 -23.64
C GLN A 67 -71.33 -4.44 -24.15
N GLY A 68 -70.09 -4.42 -24.66
CA GLY A 68 -69.44 -5.61 -25.18
C GLY A 68 -69.89 -6.04 -26.58
N ALA A 69 -70.72 -5.24 -27.27
CA ALA A 69 -71.04 -5.48 -28.67
C ALA A 69 -69.75 -5.52 -29.49
N LEU A 70 -69.58 -6.57 -30.30
CA LEU A 70 -68.39 -6.80 -31.12
C LEU A 70 -68.71 -6.54 -32.59
N VAL A 71 -67.84 -5.80 -33.29
CA VAL A 71 -67.93 -5.58 -34.74
C VAL A 71 -66.56 -5.74 -35.38
N TYR A 72 -66.56 -6.10 -36.66
CA TYR A 72 -65.38 -5.97 -37.50
C TYR A 72 -65.50 -4.71 -38.36
N VAL A 73 -64.63 -3.73 -38.08
CA VAL A 73 -64.57 -2.50 -38.84
C VAL A 73 -63.80 -2.73 -40.14
N THR A 74 -64.47 -2.56 -41.28
CA THR A 74 -63.90 -2.85 -42.62
C THR A 74 -63.17 -1.68 -43.25
N ALA A 75 -63.34 -0.45 -42.74
CA ALA A 75 -62.61 0.75 -43.13
C ALA A 75 -62.64 1.76 -41.97
N ALA A 76 -61.58 2.55 -41.82
CA ALA A 76 -61.50 3.61 -40.80
C ALA A 76 -62.69 4.59 -40.90
N ASP A 77 -63.05 5.23 -39.78
CA ASP A 77 -63.98 6.36 -39.82
C ASP A 77 -63.31 7.55 -40.51
N THR A 78 -64.00 8.13 -41.48
CA THR A 78 -63.50 9.27 -42.26
C THR A 78 -63.56 10.58 -41.48
N ALA A 79 -64.31 10.63 -40.38
CA ALA A 79 -64.28 11.75 -39.43
C ALA A 79 -64.48 11.22 -37.99
N PRO A 80 -63.44 10.58 -37.40
CA PRO A 80 -63.52 9.99 -36.08
C PRO A 80 -63.96 11.00 -35.01
N GLY A 81 -64.97 10.66 -34.23
CA GLY A 81 -65.47 11.52 -33.16
C GLY A 81 -66.55 10.82 -32.33
N GLY A 82 -66.77 11.31 -31.11
CA GLY A 82 -67.71 10.68 -30.18
C GLY A 82 -67.38 9.21 -29.95
N GLN A 83 -68.35 8.31 -30.14
CA GLN A 83 -68.18 6.88 -29.89
C GLN A 83 -67.14 6.22 -30.81
N THR A 84 -66.88 6.77 -32.01
CA THR A 84 -65.93 6.19 -32.98
C THR A 84 -64.57 6.89 -33.00
N ALA A 85 -64.25 7.71 -31.99
CA ALA A 85 -63.00 8.47 -31.95
C ALA A 85 -61.72 7.61 -32.14
N GLU A 86 -61.73 6.34 -31.70
CA GLU A 86 -60.60 5.41 -31.82
C GLU A 86 -60.69 4.47 -33.03
N VAL A 87 -61.72 4.60 -33.86
CA VAL A 87 -61.96 3.75 -35.05
C VAL A 87 -61.19 4.31 -36.25
N THR A 88 -59.87 4.37 -36.14
CA THR A 88 -58.97 4.99 -37.13
C THR A 88 -58.37 3.98 -38.12
N SER A 89 -58.73 2.71 -38.00
CA SER A 89 -58.19 1.62 -38.84
C SER A 89 -59.16 0.44 -38.88
N THR A 90 -58.92 -0.48 -39.82
CA THR A 90 -59.63 -1.75 -39.89
C THR A 90 -59.28 -2.65 -38.70
N GLY A 91 -60.23 -3.46 -38.24
CA GLY A 91 -60.01 -4.45 -37.18
C GLY A 91 -61.25 -4.77 -36.36
N TYR A 92 -61.09 -5.61 -35.34
CA TYR A 92 -62.16 -5.89 -34.38
C TYR A 92 -62.23 -4.80 -33.32
N PHE A 93 -63.46 -4.37 -33.02
CA PHE A 93 -63.75 -3.38 -31.97
C PHE A 93 -64.89 -3.88 -31.10
N TYR A 94 -64.82 -3.61 -29.78
CA TYR A 94 -65.95 -3.78 -28.88
C TYR A 94 -66.43 -2.43 -28.33
N PHE A 95 -67.72 -2.34 -28.03
CA PHE A 95 -68.28 -1.13 -27.42
C PHE A 95 -68.08 -1.15 -25.90
N ASP A 96 -67.38 -0.14 -25.37
CA ASP A 96 -67.28 0.14 -23.93
C ASP A 96 -68.19 1.32 -23.57
N SER A 97 -69.31 1.02 -22.93
CA SER A 97 -70.28 1.98 -22.41
C SER A 97 -69.79 2.76 -21.20
N LYS A 98 -68.80 2.27 -20.42
CA LYS A 98 -68.20 3.04 -19.31
C LYS A 98 -67.34 4.18 -19.85
N LEU A 99 -66.63 3.92 -20.94
CA LEU A 99 -65.82 4.92 -21.64
C LEU A 99 -66.59 5.63 -22.78
N ASN A 100 -67.82 5.19 -23.06
CA ASN A 100 -68.69 5.63 -24.15
C ASN A 100 -68.01 5.66 -25.53
N ARG A 101 -67.26 4.61 -25.88
CA ARG A 101 -66.51 4.52 -27.14
C ARG A 101 -66.27 3.09 -27.60
N TRP A 102 -65.97 2.95 -28.90
CA TRP A 102 -65.48 1.73 -29.52
C TRP A 102 -63.99 1.58 -29.28
N GLN A 103 -63.58 0.48 -28.64
CA GLN A 103 -62.18 0.18 -28.39
C GLN A 103 -61.72 -0.93 -29.31
N LYS A 104 -60.55 -0.73 -29.93
CA LYS A 104 -59.92 -1.75 -30.77
C LYS A 104 -59.46 -2.92 -29.90
N LEU A 105 -59.75 -4.14 -30.32
CA LEU A 105 -59.13 -5.33 -29.75
C LEU A 105 -57.68 -5.37 -30.25
N ASN A 106 -56.76 -4.92 -29.40
CA ASN A 106 -55.33 -4.96 -29.70
C ASN A 106 -54.82 -6.40 -29.63
N SER A 107 -54.21 -6.87 -30.70
CA SER A 107 -53.45 -8.13 -30.71
C SER A 107 -52.06 -7.86 -30.13
N GLY A 108 -51.84 -8.24 -28.87
CA GLY A 108 -50.52 -8.67 -28.40
C GLY A 108 -49.36 -7.68 -28.42
N THR A 109 -49.55 -6.43 -27.97
CA THR A 109 -48.43 -5.65 -27.42
C THR A 109 -48.91 -4.90 -26.19
N ILE A 110 -48.98 -5.62 -25.07
CA ILE A 110 -48.92 -4.98 -23.76
C ILE A 110 -47.58 -4.26 -23.70
N ALA A 111 -47.55 -3.02 -23.20
CA ALA A 111 -46.31 -2.29 -22.97
C ALA A 111 -45.33 -3.23 -22.23
N VAL A 112 -44.18 -3.50 -22.86
CA VAL A 112 -43.11 -4.29 -22.28
C VAL A 112 -42.49 -3.45 -21.16
N GLY A 113 -42.99 -3.64 -19.96
CA GLY A 113 -42.51 -3.05 -18.72
C GLY A 113 -43.20 -3.76 -17.57
N ASP A 114 -42.40 -4.47 -16.76
CA ASP A 114 -42.86 -5.06 -15.51
C ASP A 114 -43.46 -3.94 -14.63
N PRO A 115 -44.75 -4.03 -14.23
CA PRO A 115 -45.43 -2.98 -13.46
C PRO A 115 -45.02 -2.95 -11.97
N THR A 116 -44.04 -3.75 -11.56
CA THR A 116 -43.54 -3.76 -10.18
C THR A 116 -42.57 -2.62 -9.90
N THR A 117 -42.59 -2.20 -8.64
CA THR A 117 -42.00 -0.99 -8.06
C THR A 117 -40.47 -0.90 -8.15
N ASP A 118 -39.81 -1.99 -8.54
CA ASP A 118 -38.38 -2.23 -8.43
C ASP A 118 -37.78 -2.95 -9.66
N ALA A 119 -38.50 -2.98 -10.77
CA ALA A 119 -38.02 -3.61 -12.00
C ALA A 119 -36.90 -2.81 -12.68
N PHE A 120 -35.98 -3.54 -13.33
CA PHE A 120 -35.04 -2.97 -14.29
C PHE A 120 -35.81 -2.56 -15.55
N ILE A 121 -35.97 -1.25 -15.75
CA ILE A 121 -36.74 -0.69 -16.88
C ILE A 121 -35.77 -0.29 -17.98
N ASP A 122 -36.06 -0.71 -19.21
CA ASP A 122 -35.38 -0.22 -20.41
C ASP A 122 -35.71 1.26 -20.62
N ASP A 123 -34.67 2.09 -20.78
CA ASP A 123 -34.79 3.52 -21.06
C ASP A 123 -34.12 3.83 -22.42
N PRO A 124 -34.85 3.58 -23.54
CA PRO A 124 -34.30 3.78 -24.88
C PRO A 124 -33.86 5.23 -25.16
N ALA A 125 -34.46 6.22 -24.48
CA ALA A 125 -34.09 7.61 -24.65
C ALA A 125 -32.69 7.92 -24.10
N ASN A 126 -32.26 7.19 -23.06
CA ASN A 126 -30.96 7.36 -22.41
C ASN A 126 -29.99 6.19 -22.67
N THR A 127 -30.36 5.21 -23.50
CA THR A 127 -29.53 4.04 -23.89
C THR A 127 -29.03 3.24 -22.68
N MET A 128 -29.94 2.94 -21.76
CA MET A 128 -29.62 2.26 -20.50
C MET A 128 -30.79 1.50 -19.91
N VAL A 129 -30.49 0.54 -19.06
CA VAL A 129 -31.44 -0.11 -18.15
C VAL A 129 -31.24 0.47 -16.75
N LYS A 130 -32.32 0.90 -16.09
CA LYS A 130 -32.27 1.59 -14.80
C LYS A 130 -33.25 1.02 -13.77
N LEU A 131 -32.85 1.10 -12.50
CA LEU A 131 -33.77 1.00 -11.36
C LEU A 131 -34.27 2.41 -11.03
N GLY A 132 -35.35 2.84 -11.68
CA GLY A 132 -35.83 4.23 -11.65
C GLY A 132 -36.59 4.64 -10.38
N ALA A 133 -37.04 3.68 -9.58
CA ALA A 133 -37.75 3.89 -8.32
C ALA A 133 -37.04 3.21 -7.15
N SER A 134 -37.27 3.72 -5.93
CA SER A 134 -36.93 3.01 -4.70
C SER A 134 -37.85 1.79 -4.53
N SER A 135 -37.55 0.92 -3.56
CA SER A 135 -38.43 -0.20 -3.19
C SER A 135 -39.84 0.22 -2.73
N THR A 136 -40.08 1.53 -2.54
CA THR A 136 -41.37 2.13 -2.17
C THR A 136 -42.10 2.78 -3.34
N GLY A 137 -41.53 2.79 -4.54
CA GLY A 137 -42.18 3.29 -5.77
C GLY A 137 -42.06 4.77 -5.99
N THR A 138 -41.39 5.46 -5.07
CA THR A 138 -41.00 6.84 -5.25
C THR A 138 -39.77 6.91 -6.17
N ALA A 139 -39.69 7.94 -7.00
CA ALA A 139 -38.48 8.21 -7.77
C ALA A 139 -37.26 8.26 -6.82
N ARG A 140 -36.16 7.62 -7.22
CA ARG A 140 -34.91 7.69 -6.47
C ARG A 140 -34.39 9.13 -6.44
N SER A 141 -33.79 9.54 -5.33
CA SER A 141 -33.11 10.84 -5.25
C SER A 141 -32.02 10.92 -6.33
N SER A 142 -31.82 12.10 -6.91
CA SER A 142 -30.79 12.30 -7.95
C SER A 142 -29.44 11.75 -7.51
N ASN A 143 -28.73 11.05 -8.40
CA ASN A 143 -27.45 10.38 -8.14
C ASN A 143 -27.52 9.23 -7.12
N THR A 144 -28.67 8.60 -6.86
CA THR A 144 -28.75 7.37 -6.06
C THR A 144 -29.06 6.11 -6.89
N ASP A 145 -28.96 6.24 -8.21
CA ASP A 145 -29.34 5.22 -9.18
C ASP A 145 -28.31 4.11 -9.31
N PHE A 146 -28.81 2.93 -9.67
CA PHE A 146 -28.01 1.85 -10.25
C PHE A 146 -28.33 1.79 -11.74
N VAL A 147 -27.32 1.96 -12.58
CA VAL A 147 -27.46 2.14 -14.03
C VAL A 147 -26.56 1.17 -14.77
N ILE A 148 -27.09 0.51 -15.79
CA ILE A 148 -26.31 -0.25 -16.77
C ILE A 148 -26.55 0.36 -18.15
N LYS A 149 -25.51 0.89 -18.79
CA LYS A 149 -25.60 1.43 -20.16
C LYS A 149 -25.47 0.34 -21.21
N ASP A 150 -25.98 0.60 -22.42
CA ASP A 150 -25.89 -0.35 -23.55
C ASP A 150 -24.45 -0.71 -23.94
N ASN A 151 -23.49 0.17 -23.63
CA ASN A 151 -22.06 -0.08 -23.80
C ASN A 151 -21.41 -0.87 -22.64
N GLY A 152 -22.21 -1.41 -21.73
CA GLY A 152 -21.78 -2.27 -20.62
C GLY A 152 -21.26 -1.54 -19.38
N LYS A 153 -21.25 -0.19 -19.36
CA LYS A 153 -20.80 0.56 -18.18
C LYS A 153 -21.86 0.54 -17.07
N VAL A 154 -21.42 0.26 -15.85
CA VAL A 154 -22.23 0.24 -14.63
C VAL A 154 -21.96 1.48 -13.78
N GLY A 155 -22.99 2.22 -13.44
CA GLY A 155 -22.96 3.35 -12.52
C GLY A 155 -23.69 3.00 -11.22
N ILE A 156 -23.05 3.25 -10.08
CA ILE A 156 -23.67 3.22 -8.76
C ILE A 156 -23.55 4.63 -8.18
N GLY A 157 -24.68 5.29 -7.97
CA GLY A 157 -24.72 6.68 -7.55
C GLY A 157 -24.45 7.69 -8.66
N THR A 158 -24.53 7.27 -9.93
CA THR A 158 -24.35 8.16 -11.10
C THR A 158 -25.05 7.59 -12.33
N GLN A 159 -25.67 8.47 -13.12
CA GLN A 159 -26.24 8.11 -14.43
C GLN A 159 -25.22 8.25 -15.58
N LEU A 160 -24.05 8.84 -15.30
CA LEU A 160 -22.98 9.07 -16.26
C LEU A 160 -21.71 8.32 -15.82
N PRO A 161 -21.69 6.97 -15.87
CA PRO A 161 -20.49 6.21 -15.56
C PRO A 161 -19.39 6.52 -16.58
N GLU A 162 -18.19 6.86 -16.07
CA GLU A 162 -17.03 7.21 -16.89
C GLU A 162 -16.13 5.98 -17.12
N ALA A 163 -16.10 5.05 -16.17
CA ALA A 163 -15.41 3.76 -16.23
C ALA A 163 -16.39 2.57 -16.39
N GLY A 164 -15.87 1.36 -16.58
CA GLY A 164 -16.67 0.13 -16.65
C GLY A 164 -17.54 -0.08 -15.41
N LEU A 165 -17.00 0.20 -14.22
CA LEU A 165 -17.74 0.37 -12.97
C LEU A 165 -17.40 1.74 -12.38
N HIS A 166 -18.39 2.60 -12.18
CA HIS A 166 -18.23 3.91 -11.54
C HIS A 166 -19.10 3.95 -10.28
N ILE A 167 -18.46 3.91 -9.11
CA ILE A 167 -19.12 4.11 -7.81
C ILE A 167 -18.88 5.56 -7.37
N LYS A 168 -19.95 6.34 -7.30
CA LYS A 168 -19.91 7.77 -6.97
C LYS A 168 -20.69 8.00 -5.68
N GLU A 169 -20.14 8.86 -4.82
CA GLU A 169 -20.80 9.25 -3.58
C GLU A 169 -22.12 9.96 -3.91
N ASN A 170 -23.20 9.54 -3.24
CA ASN A 170 -24.57 9.97 -3.55
C ASN A 170 -25.16 10.92 -2.49
N GLY A 171 -24.31 11.69 -1.82
CA GLY A 171 -24.71 12.58 -0.73
C GLY A 171 -24.83 11.89 0.64
N ASN A 172 -24.71 10.56 0.69
CA ASN A 172 -24.45 9.82 1.93
C ASN A 172 -22.95 9.57 2.06
N THR A 173 -22.37 9.95 3.21
CA THR A 173 -20.96 9.69 3.52
C THR A 173 -20.63 8.23 3.29
N ASP A 174 -19.47 7.95 2.69
CA ASP A 174 -18.94 6.61 2.43
C ASP A 174 -19.75 5.73 1.45
N SER A 175 -20.77 6.28 0.78
CA SER A 175 -21.58 5.53 -0.21
C SER A 175 -20.80 5.09 -1.47
N ASN A 176 -19.55 5.54 -1.61
CA ASN A 176 -18.63 5.20 -2.70
C ASN A 176 -17.57 4.14 -2.34
N GLN A 177 -17.68 3.48 -1.19
CA GLN A 177 -16.74 2.45 -0.77
C GLN A 177 -16.89 1.15 -1.59
N LEU A 178 -15.76 0.52 -1.91
CA LEU A 178 -15.71 -0.88 -2.33
C LEU A 178 -15.31 -1.75 -1.13
N LYS A 179 -16.24 -2.54 -0.60
CA LYS A 179 -15.98 -3.46 0.51
C LYS A 179 -15.87 -4.90 0.00
N VAL A 180 -14.74 -5.55 0.25
CA VAL A 180 -14.52 -6.98 -0.04
C VAL A 180 -14.33 -7.72 1.28
N GLN A 181 -15.25 -8.64 1.61
CA GLN A 181 -15.27 -9.35 2.89
C GLN A 181 -15.46 -10.86 2.66
N SER A 182 -14.76 -11.68 3.44
CA SER A 182 -14.91 -13.13 3.48
C SER A 182 -14.80 -13.62 4.93
N THR A 183 -15.44 -14.74 5.27
CA THR A 183 -15.37 -15.38 6.59
C THR A 183 -14.48 -16.62 6.63
N ASN A 184 -14.20 -17.22 5.47
CA ASN A 184 -13.57 -18.53 5.37
C ASN A 184 -12.19 -18.48 4.71
N SER A 185 -11.89 -17.38 4.01
CA SER A 185 -10.65 -17.18 3.25
C SER A 185 -10.23 -15.71 3.30
N SER A 186 -8.97 -15.41 2.95
CA SER A 186 -8.53 -14.02 2.82
C SER A 186 -9.26 -13.34 1.65
N PRO A 187 -9.88 -12.15 1.83
CA PRO A 187 -10.43 -11.38 0.72
C PRO A 187 -9.32 -10.92 -0.22
N LEU A 188 -9.63 -10.83 -1.51
CA LEU A 188 -8.67 -10.48 -2.56
C LEU A 188 -9.30 -9.46 -3.51
N ILE A 189 -8.51 -8.48 -3.93
CA ILE A 189 -8.75 -7.69 -5.14
C ILE A 189 -7.63 -8.06 -6.12
N ASN A 190 -7.99 -8.70 -7.22
CA ASN A 190 -7.03 -9.11 -8.25
C ASN A 190 -7.05 -8.11 -9.40
N LEU A 191 -5.86 -7.65 -9.81
CA LEU A 191 -5.67 -6.91 -11.06
C LEU A 191 -4.87 -7.80 -12.00
N GLU A 192 -5.54 -8.28 -13.04
CA GLU A 192 -4.96 -9.25 -13.96
C GLU A 192 -4.82 -8.64 -15.36
N ARG A 193 -3.60 -8.70 -15.91
CA ARG A 193 -3.34 -8.38 -17.30
C ARG A 193 -2.92 -9.65 -18.02
N THR A 194 -3.84 -10.23 -18.78
CA THR A 194 -3.65 -11.47 -19.53
C THR A 194 -3.88 -11.28 -21.01
N GLY A 195 -3.50 -12.31 -21.79
CA GLY A 195 -3.69 -12.39 -23.22
C GLY A 195 -3.33 -13.80 -23.70
N THR A 196 -3.31 -14.00 -25.02
CA THR A 196 -2.91 -15.29 -25.62
C THR A 196 -1.41 -15.56 -25.54
N ASN A 197 -0.59 -14.51 -25.39
CA ASN A 197 0.86 -14.59 -25.33
C ASN A 197 1.38 -14.13 -23.94
N ASN A 198 2.57 -14.58 -23.58
CA ASN A 198 3.28 -14.08 -22.39
C ASN A 198 3.53 -12.57 -22.48
N LEU A 199 3.54 -11.91 -21.31
CA LEU A 199 3.88 -10.49 -21.21
C LEU A 199 5.36 -10.24 -21.55
N SER A 200 5.65 -9.10 -22.17
CA SER A 200 7.02 -8.63 -22.37
C SER A 200 7.56 -7.94 -21.12
N ALA A 201 8.89 -7.96 -20.93
CA ALA A 201 9.55 -7.20 -19.88
C ALA A 201 9.20 -5.70 -19.99
N GLY A 202 8.98 -5.06 -18.85
CA GLY A 202 8.50 -3.69 -18.70
C GLY A 202 6.97 -3.53 -18.70
N ALA A 203 6.19 -4.56 -19.06
CA ALA A 203 4.73 -4.44 -19.13
C ALA A 203 4.11 -4.09 -17.77
N GLU A 204 3.29 -3.04 -17.71
CA GLU A 204 2.50 -2.70 -16.51
C GLU A 204 1.45 -3.78 -16.26
N LEU A 205 1.46 -4.37 -15.06
CA LEU A 205 0.49 -5.40 -14.64
C LEU A 205 -0.82 -4.77 -14.17
N GLY A 206 -0.73 -3.64 -13.47
CA GLY A 206 -1.86 -2.90 -12.95
C GLY A 206 -1.42 -1.75 -12.05
N LYS A 207 -2.38 -0.85 -11.76
CA LYS A 207 -2.15 0.33 -10.95
C LYS A 207 -3.35 0.64 -10.05
N LEU A 208 -3.08 0.99 -8.80
CA LEU A 208 -3.99 1.76 -7.96
C LEU A 208 -3.62 3.24 -8.05
N SER A 209 -4.54 4.07 -8.53
CA SER A 209 -4.31 5.50 -8.78
C SER A 209 -5.08 6.35 -7.79
N PHE A 210 -4.40 7.32 -7.18
CA PHE A 210 -5.01 8.35 -6.34
C PHE A 210 -5.04 9.64 -7.14
N ASN A 211 -6.22 9.98 -7.64
CA ASN A 211 -6.42 11.14 -8.50
C ASN A 211 -6.99 12.32 -7.70
N GLY A 212 -6.66 13.53 -8.11
CA GLY A 212 -7.23 14.76 -7.56
C GLY A 212 -7.41 15.82 -8.64
N LYS A 213 -8.21 16.85 -8.34
CA LYS A 213 -8.47 17.94 -9.27
C LYS A 213 -7.42 19.05 -9.08
N ILE A 214 -6.61 19.31 -10.09
CA ILE A 214 -5.62 20.40 -10.12
C ILE A 214 -5.91 21.27 -11.33
N SER A 215 -5.97 22.59 -11.14
CA SER A 215 -6.19 23.57 -12.21
C SER A 215 -7.37 23.24 -13.14
N GLY A 216 -8.45 22.68 -12.58
CA GLY A 216 -9.69 22.39 -13.31
C GLY A 216 -9.78 20.99 -13.92
N ALA A 217 -8.71 20.20 -13.94
CA ALA A 217 -8.71 18.85 -14.51
C ALA A 217 -8.31 17.78 -13.48
N ASN A 218 -8.71 16.53 -13.73
CA ASN A 218 -8.35 15.38 -12.89
C ASN A 218 -6.96 14.88 -13.28
N PHE A 219 -6.05 14.80 -12.33
CA PHE A 219 -4.69 14.31 -12.52
C PHE A 219 -4.37 13.17 -11.54
N PRO A 220 -3.56 12.18 -11.95
CA PRO A 220 -2.94 11.25 -11.00
C PRO A 220 -1.96 12.02 -10.10
N LEU A 221 -2.12 11.91 -8.78
CA LEU A 221 -1.25 12.59 -7.82
C LEU A 221 -0.32 11.61 -7.12
N ALA A 222 -0.83 10.43 -6.81
CA ALA A 222 -0.06 9.34 -6.23
C ALA A 222 -0.56 8.00 -6.77
N GLY A 223 0.21 6.94 -6.55
CA GLY A 223 -0.23 5.61 -6.95
C GLY A 223 0.70 4.49 -6.55
N ILE A 224 0.21 3.28 -6.72
CA ILE A 224 0.94 2.03 -6.57
C ILE A 224 0.85 1.30 -7.89
N LYS A 225 1.99 0.94 -8.48
CA LYS A 225 2.07 0.31 -9.80
C LYS A 225 2.96 -0.92 -9.74
N ALA A 226 2.53 -1.99 -10.39
CA ALA A 226 3.34 -3.19 -10.59
C ALA A 226 3.72 -3.34 -12.07
N ASN A 227 4.96 -3.77 -12.33
CA ASN A 227 5.45 -4.06 -13.68
C ASN A 227 6.05 -5.47 -13.73
N TYR A 228 5.84 -6.14 -14.85
CA TYR A 228 6.49 -7.40 -15.18
C TYR A 228 7.89 -7.13 -15.73
N TRP A 229 8.90 -7.84 -15.24
CA TRP A 229 10.30 -7.77 -15.69
C TRP A 229 10.87 -9.13 -16.07
N GLY A 230 10.03 -10.16 -16.13
CA GLY A 230 10.45 -11.48 -16.56
C GLY A 230 10.55 -11.61 -18.08
N ASN A 231 10.92 -12.81 -18.50
CA ASN A 231 11.12 -13.18 -19.91
C ASN A 231 10.03 -14.13 -20.44
N GLY A 232 8.89 -14.21 -19.75
CA GLY A 232 7.81 -15.17 -20.00
C GLY A 232 7.95 -16.50 -19.27
N ALA A 233 9.10 -16.77 -18.64
CA ALA A 233 9.32 -17.98 -17.82
C ALA A 233 9.52 -17.68 -16.32
N THR A 234 9.92 -16.45 -15.98
CA THR A 234 10.10 -16.01 -14.59
C THR A 234 8.95 -15.12 -14.14
N ASN A 235 8.73 -15.03 -12.83
CA ASN A 235 7.78 -14.11 -12.19
C ASN A 235 8.44 -12.79 -11.76
N SER A 236 9.61 -12.47 -12.32
CA SER A 236 10.36 -11.24 -12.05
C SER A 236 9.45 -10.04 -12.26
N SER A 237 9.34 -9.20 -11.23
CA SER A 237 8.42 -8.06 -11.22
C SER A 237 8.91 -7.00 -10.24
N SER A 238 8.42 -5.78 -10.41
CA SER A 238 8.74 -4.65 -9.54
C SER A 238 7.48 -3.98 -9.01
N LEU A 239 7.58 -3.35 -7.85
CA LEU A 239 6.52 -2.55 -7.25
C LEU A 239 6.99 -1.11 -7.02
N THR A 240 6.24 -0.14 -7.54
CA THR A 240 6.56 1.28 -7.42
C THR A 240 5.47 2.01 -6.64
N PHE A 241 5.87 2.82 -5.66
CA PHE A 241 5.06 3.83 -5.01
C PHE A 241 5.43 5.20 -5.58
N SER A 242 4.44 5.93 -6.07
CA SER A 242 4.63 7.23 -6.71
C SER A 242 3.90 8.34 -5.95
N THR A 243 4.53 9.51 -5.89
CA THR A 243 3.94 10.76 -5.39
C THR A 243 4.28 11.90 -6.33
N SER A 244 3.40 12.89 -6.45
CA SER A 244 3.52 13.96 -7.45
C SER A 244 3.71 13.41 -8.88
N ASP A 245 3.02 12.31 -9.18
CA ASP A 245 3.13 11.54 -10.43
C ASP A 245 4.56 11.08 -10.78
N ARG A 246 5.42 10.89 -9.77
CA ARG A 246 6.81 10.47 -9.91
C ARG A 246 7.15 9.33 -8.95
N PRO A 247 7.99 8.36 -9.35
CA PRO A 247 8.46 7.31 -8.44
C PRO A 247 9.17 7.90 -7.22
N ALA A 248 8.73 7.50 -6.02
CA ALA A 248 9.32 7.90 -4.75
C ALA A 248 9.97 6.72 -4.03
N VAL A 249 9.37 5.53 -4.16
CA VAL A 249 9.93 4.26 -3.69
C VAL A 249 9.74 3.19 -4.77
N LEU A 250 10.79 2.41 -5.04
CA LEU A 250 10.76 1.26 -5.93
C LEU A 250 11.35 0.06 -5.22
N ILE A 251 10.69 -1.10 -5.34
CA ILE A 251 11.31 -2.40 -5.10
C ILE A 251 11.45 -3.07 -6.48
N ASN A 252 12.68 -3.30 -6.92
CA ASN A 252 12.95 -3.92 -8.22
C ASN A 252 12.84 -5.45 -8.15
N GLU A 253 13.01 -6.09 -9.31
CA GLU A 253 12.92 -7.54 -9.49
C GLU A 253 13.99 -8.35 -8.73
N ASN A 254 15.05 -7.69 -8.28
CA ASN A 254 16.11 -8.27 -7.45
C ASN A 254 15.88 -8.04 -5.94
N GLY A 255 14.73 -7.47 -5.57
CA GLY A 255 14.35 -7.15 -4.20
C GLY A 255 15.18 -6.00 -3.59
N SER A 256 15.74 -5.12 -4.42
CA SER A 256 16.45 -3.93 -3.97
C SER A 256 15.49 -2.75 -3.92
N MET A 257 15.50 -2.02 -2.80
CA MET A 257 14.62 -0.88 -2.57
C MET A 257 15.36 0.44 -2.80
N GLY A 258 14.86 1.26 -3.71
CA GLY A 258 15.30 2.64 -3.90
C GLY A 258 14.34 3.61 -3.23
N ILE A 259 14.85 4.64 -2.56
CA ILE A 259 14.06 5.74 -1.97
C ILE A 259 14.61 7.08 -2.47
N GLY A 260 13.76 7.90 -3.09
CA GLY A 260 14.12 9.23 -3.60
C GLY A 260 15.02 9.24 -4.85
N ARG A 261 15.72 8.13 -5.13
CA ARG A 261 16.65 7.99 -6.26
C ARG A 261 15.91 8.02 -7.58
N ILE A 262 16.26 8.97 -8.43
CA ILE A 262 15.71 9.14 -9.78
C ILE A 262 16.84 9.23 -10.79
N ASP A 263 16.71 8.54 -11.91
CA ASP A 263 17.52 8.83 -13.10
C ASP A 263 16.93 10.01 -13.89
N THR A 264 17.57 10.35 -15.00
CA THR A 264 17.12 11.43 -15.89
C THR A 264 15.75 11.19 -16.52
N ASN A 265 15.26 9.95 -16.51
CA ASN A 265 13.95 9.54 -17.02
C ASN A 265 12.94 9.28 -15.89
N TYR A 266 13.27 9.69 -14.65
CA TYR A 266 12.48 9.44 -13.45
C TYR A 266 12.30 7.94 -13.13
N ALA A 267 13.15 7.06 -13.67
CA ALA A 267 13.20 5.68 -13.26
C ALA A 267 14.09 5.52 -12.03
N MET A 268 13.61 4.78 -11.02
CA MET A 268 14.43 4.45 -9.86
C MET A 268 15.30 3.24 -10.20
N SER A 269 16.60 3.31 -9.92
CA SER A 269 17.57 2.23 -10.21
C SER A 269 18.45 1.98 -8.98
N PRO A 270 17.95 1.26 -7.95
CA PRO A 270 18.73 0.97 -6.76
C PRO A 270 19.87 0.01 -7.06
N THR A 271 21.06 0.34 -6.56
CA THR A 271 22.32 -0.43 -6.73
C THR A 271 22.68 -1.25 -5.49
N GLN A 272 22.02 -0.96 -4.37
CA GLN A 272 22.15 -1.68 -3.10
C GLN A 272 20.77 -2.11 -2.62
N LYS A 273 20.72 -3.07 -1.69
CA LYS A 273 19.44 -3.59 -1.16
C LYS A 273 18.56 -2.51 -0.55
N LEU A 274 19.17 -1.51 0.07
CA LEU A 274 18.56 -0.24 0.42
C LEU A 274 19.44 0.88 -0.15
N ASP A 275 18.92 1.61 -1.13
CA ASP A 275 19.61 2.70 -1.81
C ASP A 275 18.79 3.98 -1.60
N VAL A 276 19.33 4.90 -0.81
CA VAL A 276 18.64 6.15 -0.44
C VAL A 276 19.40 7.31 -1.05
N ASP A 277 18.70 8.10 -1.87
CA ASP A 277 19.22 9.36 -2.40
C ASP A 277 18.92 10.49 -1.40
N GLY A 278 19.91 10.79 -0.56
CA GLY A 278 19.84 11.80 0.49
C GLY A 278 20.13 11.24 1.89
N ASN A 279 19.85 12.07 2.90
CA ASN A 279 20.16 11.73 4.29
C ASN A 279 19.16 10.72 4.88
N VAL A 280 19.66 9.79 5.69
CA VAL A 280 18.84 8.87 6.49
C VAL A 280 18.77 9.37 7.93
N ARG A 281 17.56 9.54 8.47
CA ARG A 281 17.34 9.87 9.89
C ARG A 281 16.68 8.68 10.60
N PHE A 282 17.35 8.18 11.62
CA PHE A 282 16.75 7.25 12.58
C PHE A 282 16.20 8.04 13.78
N ARG A 283 14.97 7.75 14.19
CA ARG A 283 14.32 8.34 15.38
C ARG A 283 14.17 7.25 16.43
N ASP A 284 14.16 7.67 17.69
CA ASP A 284 13.98 6.76 18.83
C ASP A 284 14.97 5.60 18.84
N VAL A 285 16.21 5.85 18.39
CA VAL A 285 17.31 4.89 18.47
C VAL A 285 17.61 4.66 19.96
N PRO A 286 17.43 3.45 20.49
CA PRO A 286 17.64 3.19 21.91
C PRO A 286 19.09 3.45 22.32
N SER A 287 19.29 4.01 23.51
CA SER A 287 20.61 4.08 24.11
C SER A 287 20.94 2.75 24.79
N SER A 288 22.08 2.17 24.47
CA SER A 288 22.65 1.02 25.17
C SER A 288 24.15 1.21 25.37
N THR A 289 24.72 0.49 26.34
CA THR A 289 26.17 0.41 26.50
C THR A 289 26.75 -0.44 25.37
N MET A 290 27.87 -0.02 24.77
CA MET A 290 28.55 -0.83 23.77
C MET A 290 29.16 -2.09 24.38
N ASN A 291 28.99 -3.22 23.70
CA ASN A 291 29.58 -4.52 24.03
C ASN A 291 30.66 -4.92 22.99
N SER A 292 31.37 -6.02 23.25
CA SER A 292 32.49 -6.47 22.39
C SER A 292 32.10 -6.99 21.01
N THR A 293 30.80 -7.20 20.75
CA THR A 293 30.27 -7.61 19.43
C THR A 293 29.65 -6.45 18.65
N ASP A 294 29.56 -5.26 19.25
CA ASP A 294 29.03 -4.09 18.58
C ASP A 294 30.03 -3.54 17.56
N MET A 295 29.50 -3.01 16.46
CA MET A 295 30.29 -2.44 15.38
C MET A 295 29.77 -1.06 15.01
N LEU A 296 30.66 -0.20 14.52
CA LEU A 296 30.27 1.05 13.89
C LEU A 296 29.85 0.77 12.45
N MET A 297 28.79 1.44 11.99
CA MET A 297 28.47 1.50 10.56
C MET A 297 29.20 2.70 9.96
N ALA A 298 30.05 2.45 8.97
CA ALA A 298 30.74 3.49 8.22
C ALA A 298 30.30 3.44 6.75
N LEU A 299 30.37 4.58 6.06
CA LEU A 299 30.13 4.67 4.63
C LEU A 299 31.46 4.74 3.89
N ASP A 300 31.55 4.09 2.72
CA ASP A 300 32.63 4.33 1.78
C ASP A 300 32.41 5.60 0.92
N ALA A 301 33.33 5.89 0.01
CA ALA A 301 33.26 7.06 -0.86
C ALA A 301 32.05 7.09 -1.80
N ASN A 302 31.44 5.93 -2.05
CA ASN A 302 30.23 5.78 -2.88
C ASN A 302 28.96 5.73 -2.02
N GLY A 303 29.06 5.91 -0.70
CA GLY A 303 27.93 5.85 0.23
C GLY A 303 27.50 4.42 0.59
N VAL A 304 28.26 3.38 0.22
CA VAL A 304 27.93 2.00 0.60
C VAL A 304 28.35 1.77 2.04
N ALA A 305 27.41 1.29 2.84
CA ALA A 305 27.64 1.05 4.24
C ALA A 305 28.36 -0.28 4.51
N LYS A 306 29.29 -0.25 5.48
CA LYS A 306 30.01 -1.41 5.99
C LYS A 306 30.13 -1.35 7.51
N LYS A 307 30.28 -2.51 8.14
CA LYS A 307 30.60 -2.59 9.56
C LYS A 307 32.10 -2.40 9.78
N VAL A 308 32.48 -1.66 10.81
CA VAL A 308 33.85 -1.38 11.21
C VAL A 308 34.01 -1.69 12.70
N ASP A 309 35.06 -2.43 13.05
CA ASP A 309 35.38 -2.75 14.44
C ASP A 309 35.72 -1.48 15.23
N LEU A 310 35.20 -1.41 16.45
CA LEU A 310 35.54 -0.34 17.38
C LEU A 310 36.86 -0.65 18.09
N LYS A 311 37.98 -0.19 17.51
CA LYS A 311 39.31 -0.36 18.12
C LYS A 311 39.64 0.82 19.03
N VAL A 312 39.17 0.76 20.28
CA VAL A 312 39.46 1.79 21.31
C VAL A 312 40.97 1.77 21.64
N PRO A 313 41.63 2.92 21.90
CA PRO A 313 42.99 2.94 22.43
C PRO A 313 43.03 2.13 23.73
N ALA A 314 43.72 1.01 23.72
CA ALA A 314 43.89 0.22 24.93
C ALA A 314 44.95 0.89 25.81
N SER A 315 44.65 1.10 27.09
CA SER A 315 45.68 1.36 28.10
C SER A 315 46.53 0.11 28.23
N VAL A 316 47.62 0.00 27.47
CA VAL A 316 48.36 -1.24 27.29
C VAL A 316 49.20 -1.60 28.52
N LEU A 317 49.68 -0.61 29.29
CA LEU A 317 50.56 -0.82 30.44
C LEU A 317 50.28 0.15 31.59
N VAL A 318 50.36 -0.37 32.81
CA VAL A 318 50.67 0.39 34.03
C VAL A 318 51.88 -0.26 34.70
N ALA A 319 52.97 0.49 34.88
CA ALA A 319 54.19 0.05 35.57
C ALA A 319 54.41 0.90 36.82
N THR A 320 54.72 0.27 37.95
CA THR A 320 54.93 0.95 39.24
C THR A 320 56.21 0.51 39.93
N ARG A 321 56.79 1.47 40.67
CA ARG A 321 57.86 1.28 41.65
C ARG A 321 57.33 1.67 43.02
N THR A 322 57.64 0.88 44.04
CA THR A 322 57.25 1.15 45.44
C THR A 322 58.43 1.28 46.41
N GLY A 323 59.64 0.88 46.01
CA GLY A 323 60.85 0.94 46.85
C GLY A 323 61.93 1.88 46.30
N PRO A 324 62.96 2.24 47.08
CA PRO A 324 64.04 3.12 46.63
C PRO A 324 64.94 2.44 45.58
N SER A 325 65.39 3.16 44.55
CA SER A 325 66.51 2.77 43.66
C SER A 325 67.51 3.91 43.59
N ALA A 326 68.73 3.64 44.07
CA ALA A 326 69.83 4.60 43.97
C ALA A 326 70.25 4.80 42.50
N LYS A 327 70.53 6.06 42.16
CA LYS A 327 70.94 6.54 40.84
C LYS A 327 72.14 7.49 41.00
N PRO A 328 73.12 7.47 40.08
CA PRO A 328 74.25 8.38 40.13
C PRO A 328 73.81 9.80 39.78
N GLY A 329 74.29 10.79 40.53
CA GLY A 329 74.09 12.22 40.29
C GLY A 329 75.17 12.88 39.43
N ASP A 330 75.90 12.09 38.65
CA ASP A 330 77.07 12.47 37.84
C ASP A 330 76.71 13.03 36.46
N GLY A 331 75.44 13.36 36.22
CA GLY A 331 74.94 13.78 34.93
C GLY A 331 74.71 12.64 33.94
N SER A 332 74.86 11.37 34.31
CA SER A 332 74.49 10.25 33.43
C SER A 332 72.97 9.99 33.45
N ALA A 333 72.43 9.56 32.30
CA ALA A 333 71.02 9.16 32.19
C ALA A 333 70.83 7.73 32.70
N ALA A 334 70.23 7.59 33.88
CA ALA A 334 70.03 6.31 34.54
C ALA A 334 68.61 5.77 34.30
N ILE A 335 68.50 4.52 33.82
CA ILE A 335 67.21 3.83 33.59
C ILE A 335 66.38 3.84 34.87
N MET A 336 65.11 4.20 34.78
CA MET A 336 64.15 4.07 35.87
C MET A 336 63.60 2.64 35.92
N TRP A 337 63.58 2.06 37.12
CA TRP A 337 63.13 0.68 37.32
C TRP A 337 61.70 0.67 37.88
N PHE A 338 60.84 -0.16 37.33
CA PHE A 338 59.48 -0.41 37.79
C PHE A 338 59.35 -1.91 38.08
N GLU A 339 59.26 -2.31 39.35
CA GLU A 339 59.21 -3.74 39.72
C GLU A 339 57.90 -4.39 39.30
N ASN A 340 56.80 -3.68 39.46
CA ASN A 340 55.47 -4.20 39.18
C ASN A 340 54.95 -3.68 37.84
N THR A 341 54.42 -4.56 36.99
CA THR A 341 53.88 -4.20 35.69
C THR A 341 52.59 -4.96 35.43
N HIS A 342 51.53 -4.23 35.13
CA HIS A 342 50.28 -4.77 34.65
C HIS A 342 50.10 -4.39 33.18
N LEU A 343 50.27 -5.37 32.30
CA LEU A 343 49.95 -5.24 30.88
C LEU A 343 48.51 -5.71 30.70
N SER A 344 47.63 -4.82 30.25
CA SER A 344 46.23 -5.19 29.98
C SER A 344 46.11 -6.04 28.72
N ASP A 345 47.03 -5.85 27.76
CA ASP A 345 47.08 -6.57 26.49
C ASP A 345 48.52 -6.65 25.96
N ASN A 346 49.09 -7.85 25.92
CA ASN A 346 50.44 -8.08 25.40
C ASN A 346 50.53 -7.98 23.86
N THR A 347 49.41 -7.76 23.16
CA THR A 347 49.35 -7.63 21.70
C THR A 347 50.04 -6.37 21.18
N TYR A 348 50.16 -5.32 22.01
CA TYR A 348 50.70 -4.02 21.59
C TYR A 348 52.00 -3.66 22.30
N LEU A 349 52.25 -4.16 23.50
CA LEU A 349 53.45 -3.87 24.27
C LEU A 349 53.86 -5.10 25.08
N THR A 350 55.16 -5.33 25.21
CA THR A 350 55.70 -6.36 26.10
C THR A 350 56.82 -5.79 26.97
N ARG A 351 56.99 -6.35 28.15
CA ARG A 351 58.09 -5.99 29.08
C ARG A 351 59.33 -6.82 28.71
N VAL A 352 60.46 -6.15 28.53
CA VAL A 352 61.76 -6.81 28.28
C VAL A 352 62.45 -7.11 29.62
N ASP A 353 62.49 -6.10 30.49
CA ASP A 353 63.05 -6.19 31.85
C ASP A 353 62.32 -5.18 32.77
N ASN A 354 62.87 -4.90 33.96
CA ASN A 354 62.23 -4.00 34.91
C ASN A 354 62.21 -2.52 34.49
N GLY A 355 62.90 -2.10 33.43
CA GLY A 355 63.00 -0.71 32.99
C GLY A 355 62.73 -0.51 31.50
N THR A 356 62.76 -1.59 30.72
CA THR A 356 62.69 -1.57 29.25
C THR A 356 61.44 -2.27 28.74
N PHE A 357 60.76 -1.61 27.80
CA PHE A 357 59.51 -2.07 27.19
C PHE A 357 59.65 -2.07 25.67
N LYS A 358 58.97 -2.99 25.00
CA LYS A 358 59.06 -3.18 23.54
C LYS A 358 57.69 -3.09 22.89
N ALA A 359 57.57 -2.26 21.86
CA ALA A 359 56.38 -2.20 21.01
C ALA A 359 56.24 -3.51 20.22
N VAL A 360 55.06 -4.14 20.28
CA VAL A 360 54.75 -5.36 19.51
C VAL A 360 54.14 -5.02 18.15
N LYS A 361 53.45 -3.88 18.03
CA LYS A 361 52.87 -3.36 16.77
C LYS A 361 53.32 -1.94 16.51
N THR A 362 53.33 -1.54 15.25
CA THR A 362 53.55 -0.14 14.90
C THR A 362 52.34 0.70 15.31
N GLY A 363 52.56 1.83 15.96
CA GLY A 363 51.47 2.68 16.45
C GLY A 363 51.94 3.95 17.12
N LEU A 364 50.99 4.77 17.54
CA LEU A 364 51.21 5.95 18.37
C LEU A 364 51.13 5.56 19.85
N TYR A 365 52.24 5.71 20.58
CA TYR A 365 52.36 5.38 22.00
C TYR A 365 52.45 6.67 22.81
N THR A 366 51.50 6.85 23.73
CA THR A 366 51.52 7.92 24.74
C THR A 366 51.97 7.34 26.06
N ILE A 367 53.11 7.82 26.57
CA ILE A 367 53.79 7.34 27.76
C ILE A 367 53.77 8.46 28.79
N SER A 368 53.05 8.27 29.89
CA SER A 368 52.95 9.23 30.98
C SER A 368 53.65 8.69 32.21
N ILE A 369 54.59 9.45 32.77
CA ILE A 369 55.39 9.07 33.93
C ILE A 369 55.21 10.13 35.02
N THR A 370 55.04 9.67 36.26
CA THR A 370 55.16 10.48 37.47
C THR A 370 56.12 9.77 38.41
N ALA A 371 57.16 10.45 38.86
CA ALA A 371 58.17 9.85 39.72
C ALA A 371 58.59 10.77 40.86
N HIS A 372 58.65 10.19 42.06
CA HIS A 372 59.18 10.78 43.26
C HIS A 372 60.68 10.51 43.36
N PHE A 373 61.44 11.55 43.72
CA PHE A 373 62.87 11.43 43.98
C PHE A 373 63.20 12.01 45.35
N ASP A 374 64.08 11.33 46.09
CA ASP A 374 64.61 11.82 47.35
C ASP A 374 66.15 11.75 47.41
N GLN A 375 66.72 12.31 48.47
CA GLN A 375 68.16 12.47 48.65
C GLN A 375 68.83 13.16 47.46
N VAL A 376 68.10 14.06 46.78
CA VAL A 376 68.64 14.80 45.66
C VAL A 376 69.68 15.79 46.19
N PRO A 377 70.95 15.71 45.74
CA PRO A 377 72.01 16.58 46.21
C PRO A 377 71.66 18.06 46.03
N GLU A 378 72.10 18.92 46.95
CA GLU A 378 71.83 20.35 46.88
C GLU A 378 72.60 21.01 45.72
N GLY A 379 73.78 20.48 45.39
CA GLY A 379 74.69 20.97 44.34
C GLY A 379 75.64 22.06 44.87
N THR A 380 76.73 22.33 44.16
CA THR A 380 77.66 23.45 44.47
C THR A 380 77.15 24.77 43.87
N GLU A 381 77.69 25.93 44.31
CA GLU A 381 77.30 27.25 43.77
C GLU A 381 77.47 27.37 42.24
N ALA A 382 78.40 26.59 41.64
CA ALA A 382 78.60 26.51 40.19
C ALA A 382 77.55 25.61 39.47
N GLU A 383 76.92 24.67 40.18
CA GLU A 383 75.93 23.71 39.67
C GLU A 383 74.48 24.15 39.96
N SER A 384 74.29 25.20 40.76
CA SER A 384 73.00 25.60 41.35
C SER A 384 72.18 26.73 40.68
N PRO A 385 72.29 27.04 39.37
CA PRO A 385 71.28 27.90 38.72
C PRO A 385 70.14 27.09 38.07
N TYR A 386 69.55 26.13 38.80
CA TYR A 386 68.31 25.38 38.49
C TYR A 386 68.43 24.03 37.73
N ARG A 387 68.04 22.93 38.41
CA ARG A 387 66.91 22.00 38.10
C ARG A 387 67.00 20.72 38.95
N GLY A 388 65.85 20.18 39.37
CA GLY A 388 65.76 18.92 40.13
C GLY A 388 66.13 17.69 39.28
N VAL A 389 65.59 16.52 39.59
CA VAL A 389 65.85 15.33 38.76
C VAL A 389 65.09 15.45 37.44
N THR A 390 65.80 15.37 36.32
CA THR A 390 65.19 15.34 34.98
C THR A 390 64.62 13.96 34.72
N VAL A 391 63.41 13.88 34.17
CA VAL A 391 62.80 12.63 33.73
C VAL A 391 62.56 12.69 32.23
N GLY A 392 62.87 11.60 31.54
CA GLY A 392 62.62 11.50 30.11
C GLY A 392 62.32 10.09 29.67
N VAL A 393 61.93 9.96 28.40
CA VAL A 393 61.77 8.66 27.74
C VAL A 393 62.74 8.61 26.57
N LYS A 394 63.46 7.49 26.45
CA LYS A 394 64.41 7.25 25.38
C LYS A 394 64.05 5.98 24.64
N THR A 395 64.13 6.01 23.31
CA THR A 395 63.93 4.83 22.45
C THR A 395 65.27 4.27 21.94
N THR A 396 65.28 3.03 21.47
CA THR A 396 66.45 2.41 20.82
C THR A 396 66.83 3.07 19.50
N THR A 397 65.96 3.89 18.91
CA THR A 397 66.25 4.71 17.72
C THR A 397 66.74 6.12 18.07
N ASN A 398 67.11 6.37 19.33
CA ASN A 398 67.56 7.65 19.86
C ASN A 398 66.51 8.79 19.79
N LYS A 399 65.21 8.47 19.67
CA LYS A 399 64.17 9.46 19.96
C LYS A 399 64.19 9.74 21.46
N LEU A 400 64.17 11.02 21.83
CA LEU A 400 64.28 11.47 23.21
C LEU A 400 63.20 12.50 23.51
N THR A 401 62.52 12.33 24.64
CA THR A 401 61.83 13.43 25.33
C THR A 401 62.52 13.66 26.66
N GLN A 402 62.57 14.93 27.07
CA GLN A 402 63.08 15.31 28.38
C GLN A 402 62.18 16.37 28.98
N HIS A 403 61.78 16.16 30.22
CA HIS A 403 61.15 17.17 31.04
C HIS A 403 62.06 17.40 32.23
N TYR A 404 62.54 18.64 32.34
CA TYR A 404 63.36 19.00 33.47
C TYR A 404 62.49 19.13 34.71
N GLY A 405 62.85 18.42 35.78
CA GLY A 405 62.13 18.47 37.05
C GLY A 405 62.11 19.88 37.67
N SER A 406 61.08 20.13 38.47
CA SER A 406 60.95 21.33 39.31
C SER A 406 62.16 21.46 40.25
N ASN A 407 62.49 22.68 40.66
CA ASN A 407 63.59 22.94 41.59
C ASN A 407 63.21 22.52 43.02
N TYR A 408 63.30 21.23 43.33
CA TYR A 408 63.11 20.74 44.69
C TYR A 408 64.45 20.40 45.36
N MET A 409 64.56 20.73 46.66
CA MET A 409 65.74 20.46 47.48
C MET A 409 65.50 19.21 48.33
N GLY A 410 66.34 18.19 48.17
CA GLY A 410 66.21 16.92 48.88
C GLY A 410 65.14 15.99 48.34
N ASN A 411 63.88 16.44 48.16
CA ASN A 411 62.74 15.59 47.82
C ASN A 411 61.73 16.28 46.89
N GLY A 412 61.27 15.61 45.83
CA GLY A 412 60.13 16.08 45.04
C GLY A 412 59.71 15.18 43.86
N TYR A 413 58.62 15.57 43.20
CA TYR A 413 58.04 14.84 42.07
C TYR A 413 58.38 15.50 40.73
N THR A 414 58.61 14.66 39.73
CA THR A 414 58.72 15.06 38.32
C THR A 414 57.78 14.21 37.48
N ASN A 415 57.03 14.87 36.59
CA ASN A 415 56.09 14.23 35.67
C ASN A 415 56.42 14.58 34.21
N ILE A 416 56.17 13.64 33.30
CA ILE A 416 56.31 13.83 31.86
C ILE A 416 55.27 13.02 31.11
N THR A 417 54.78 13.57 30.00
CA THR A 417 54.09 12.80 28.96
C THR A 417 54.90 12.87 27.68
N ALA A 418 55.20 11.71 27.11
CA ALA A 418 55.93 11.55 25.87
C ALA A 418 55.03 10.83 24.85
N VAL A 419 55.03 11.32 23.61
CA VAL A 419 54.28 10.70 22.52
C VAL A 419 55.25 10.31 21.42
N PHE A 420 55.26 9.04 21.05
CA PHE A 420 56.11 8.53 19.98
C PHE A 420 55.32 7.67 19.01
N ILE A 421 55.64 7.76 17.72
CA ILE A 421 55.38 6.66 16.80
C ILE A 421 56.50 5.64 17.02
N LEU A 422 56.14 4.46 17.51
CA LEU A 422 57.07 3.34 17.68
C LEU A 422 56.79 2.29 16.61
N ASN A 423 57.84 1.77 16.00
CA ASN A 423 57.74 0.64 15.08
C ASN A 423 57.66 -0.68 15.87
N ALA A 424 57.04 -1.71 15.28
CA ALA A 424 57.09 -3.06 15.85
C ALA A 424 58.55 -3.50 16.11
N GLY A 425 58.83 -3.95 17.33
CA GLY A 425 60.16 -4.34 17.80
C GLY A 425 61.00 -3.21 18.43
N GLU A 426 60.60 -1.94 18.27
CA GLU A 426 61.29 -0.80 18.88
C GLU A 426 61.12 -0.81 20.42
N GLN A 427 62.20 -0.54 21.16
CA GLN A 427 62.17 -0.52 22.62
C GLN A 427 62.27 0.90 23.15
N PHE A 428 61.71 1.12 24.33
CA PHE A 428 61.86 2.36 25.08
C PHE A 428 62.04 2.09 26.57
N TYR A 429 62.64 3.04 27.25
CA TYR A 429 62.76 3.07 28.70
C TYR A 429 62.61 4.50 29.22
N ALA A 430 62.12 4.63 30.44
CA ALA A 430 62.18 5.86 31.19
C ALA A 430 63.58 6.03 31.79
N TYR A 431 64.11 7.25 31.81
CA TYR A 431 65.35 7.56 32.48
C TYR A 431 65.19 8.77 33.40
N SER A 432 66.07 8.82 34.39
CA SER A 432 66.24 9.96 35.27
C SER A 432 67.69 10.44 35.21
N GLN A 433 67.91 11.75 35.39
CA GLN A 433 69.25 12.34 35.33
C GLN A 433 69.34 13.49 36.34
N CYS A 434 70.43 13.52 37.10
CA CYS A 434 70.77 14.60 38.02
C CYS A 434 72.23 14.99 37.80
N ASN A 435 72.54 16.28 37.76
CA ASN A 435 73.87 16.80 37.46
C ASN A 435 74.42 17.63 38.63
N LYS A 436 74.67 16.98 39.77
CA LYS A 436 75.03 17.64 41.04
C LYS A 436 76.09 16.89 41.89
N GLY A 437 76.68 15.83 41.33
CA GLY A 437 77.58 14.91 42.05
C GLY A 437 76.87 14.07 43.12
N GLY A 438 77.39 12.89 43.47
CA GLY A 438 76.81 12.01 44.50
C GLY A 438 75.74 11.04 44.00
N THR A 439 74.74 10.71 44.83
CA THR A 439 73.65 9.77 44.50
C THR A 439 72.29 10.34 44.90
N TYR A 440 71.25 10.07 44.12
CA TYR A 440 69.85 10.32 44.46
C TYR A 440 69.05 9.01 44.40
N ARG A 441 67.82 8.96 44.93
CA ARG A 441 66.99 7.76 44.84
C ARG A 441 65.69 8.03 44.09
N GLN A 442 65.37 7.15 43.16
CA GLN A 442 64.02 7.00 42.63
C GLN A 442 63.18 6.27 43.67
N MET A 443 62.12 6.92 44.16
CA MET A 443 61.16 6.37 45.14
C MET A 443 59.94 5.83 44.39
N GLU A 444 58.71 6.12 44.84
CA GLU A 444 57.52 5.72 44.11
C GLU A 444 57.44 6.36 42.73
N ALA A 445 57.16 5.54 41.71
CA ALA A 445 57.01 6.02 40.34
C ALA A 445 55.95 5.20 39.63
N THR A 446 55.17 5.86 38.78
CA THR A 446 54.14 5.25 37.94
C THR A 446 54.38 5.63 36.49
N MET A 447 54.30 4.66 35.60
CA MET A 447 54.28 4.85 34.16
C MET A 447 53.02 4.22 33.57
N SER A 448 52.26 5.00 32.80
CA SER A 448 51.10 4.53 32.03
C SER A 448 51.39 4.66 30.55
N VAL A 449 51.04 3.63 29.77
CA VAL A 449 51.23 3.64 28.32
C VAL A 449 49.93 3.30 27.61
N VAL A 450 49.50 4.20 26.72
CA VAL A 450 48.34 4.03 25.85
C VAL A 450 48.84 3.89 24.41
N CYS A 451 48.35 2.88 23.69
CA CYS A 451 48.67 2.69 22.27
C CYS A 451 47.43 2.93 21.40
N THR A 452 47.61 3.74 20.36
CA THR A 452 46.70 3.83 19.22
C THR A 452 47.38 3.17 18.03
N PRO A 453 46.97 1.94 17.63
CA PRO A 453 47.57 1.26 16.50
C PRO A 453 47.33 2.05 15.21
N LEU A 454 48.36 2.13 14.35
CA LEU A 454 48.31 2.77 13.04
C LEU A 454 48.04 1.77 11.92
#